data_AF-A0A545UKA3-F1
#
_entry.id   AF-A0A545UKA3-F1
#
_cell.length_a   1.000
_cell.length_b   1.000
_cell.length_c   1.000
_cell.angle_alpha   90.00
_cell.angle_beta   90.00
_cell.angle_gamma   90.00
#
_symmetry.space_group_name_H-M   'P 1'
#
loop_
_entity.id
_entity.type
_entity.pdbx_description
1 polymer ?
#
loop_
_entity_poly.entity_id
_entity_poly.type
_entity_poly.pdbx_seq_one_letter_code
_entity_poly.pdbx_strand_id
1 'polypeptide(L)'
;MAKILTGALLTFCFASQSVLSAEKAPAKAALCQACHGPAGAKPIMDVYPKLNGQNKAYLVTILKSYRSGERSGGQSAVMTAQAKMLTDEDIEALSSYYASQP
;
A
#
# COMPACT_ATOMS: atom_id res chain seq x y z
N MET A 1 23.62 7.34 60.01
CA MET A 1 24.85 7.35 59.20
C MET A 1 25.14 5.92 58.77
N ALA A 2 24.86 5.57 57.52
CA ALA A 2 25.49 4.46 56.80
C ALA A 2 25.12 4.64 55.33
N LYS A 3 26.10 5.10 54.55
CA LYS A 3 26.03 5.28 53.10
C LYS A 3 26.09 3.90 52.44
N ILE A 4 25.17 3.60 51.54
CA ILE A 4 25.38 2.58 50.50
C ILE A 4 25.18 3.29 49.16
N LEU A 5 26.30 3.66 48.55
CA LEU A 5 26.43 3.96 47.13
C LEU A 5 26.52 2.63 46.38
N THR A 6 25.58 2.37 45.47
CA THR A 6 25.68 1.53 44.25
C THR A 6 24.24 1.46 43.70
N GLY A 7 23.86 2.15 42.62
CA GLY A 7 24.30 1.86 41.26
C GLY A 7 23.32 0.85 40.64
N ALA A 8 22.21 1.32 40.08
CA ALA A 8 21.26 0.47 39.36
C ALA A 8 20.68 1.20 38.14
N LEU A 9 21.31 0.91 37.00
CA LEU A 9 20.78 0.87 35.63
C LEU A 9 19.58 1.77 35.30
N LEU A 10 19.89 2.83 34.56
CA LEU A 10 19.01 3.40 33.52
C LEU A 10 18.47 2.27 32.64
N THR A 11 17.29 1.77 32.94
CA THR A 11 16.53 0.94 32.01
C THR A 11 15.79 1.90 31.08
N PHE A 12 16.52 2.43 30.10
CA PHE A 12 15.90 3.03 28.93
C PHE A 12 15.28 1.86 28.15
N CYS A 13 13.97 1.65 28.33
CA CYS A 13 13.21 0.72 27.52
C CYS A 13 13.10 1.32 26.11
N PHE A 14 14.15 1.17 25.29
CA PHE A 14 14.04 1.32 23.85
C PHE A 14 13.21 0.12 23.37
N ALA A 15 11.89 0.27 23.41
CA ALA A 15 11.01 -0.57 22.61
C ALA A 15 11.29 -0.25 21.14
N SER A 16 12.32 -0.89 20.58
CA SER A 16 12.43 -1.08 19.13
C SER A 16 11.22 -1.90 18.72
N GLN A 17 10.11 -1.23 18.44
CA GLN A 17 9.03 -1.81 17.67
C GLN A 17 9.57 -1.89 16.24
N SER A 18 10.19 -3.03 15.94
CA SER A 18 10.39 -3.50 14.59
C SER A 18 9.05 -3.46 13.88
N VAL A 19 8.87 -2.45 13.01
CA VAL A 19 7.73 -2.25 12.12
C VAL A 19 7.70 -3.39 11.10
N LEU A 20 7.17 -4.54 11.51
CA LEU A 20 6.68 -5.56 10.60
C LEU A 20 5.21 -5.86 10.92
N SER A 21 4.43 -4.81 11.14
CA SER A 21 2.99 -4.93 10.98
C SER A 21 2.74 -5.02 9.49
N ALA A 22 2.29 -6.19 9.02
CA ALA A 22 1.53 -6.25 7.79
C ALA A 22 0.33 -5.32 8.00
N GLU A 23 0.46 -4.08 7.53
CA GLU A 23 -0.63 -3.11 7.48
C GLU A 23 -1.83 -3.83 6.89
N LYS A 24 -2.93 -3.88 7.66
CA LYS A 24 -4.17 -4.51 7.22
C LYS A 24 -4.53 -3.93 5.86
N ALA A 25 -4.67 -4.79 4.85
CA ALA A 25 -4.99 -4.33 3.50
C ALA A 25 -6.26 -3.46 3.51
N PRO A 26 -6.27 -2.33 2.77
CA PRO A 26 -7.46 -1.50 2.67
C PRO A 26 -8.60 -2.33 2.08
N ALA A 27 -9.84 -2.08 2.52
CA ALA A 27 -10.99 -2.92 2.18
C ALA A 27 -11.15 -3.13 0.66
N LYS A 28 -10.86 -2.10 -0.14
CA LYS A 28 -10.94 -2.16 -1.62
C LYS A 28 -9.80 -2.92 -2.28
N ALA A 29 -8.73 -3.28 -1.57
CA ALA A 29 -7.63 -4.07 -2.15
C ALA A 29 -8.12 -5.45 -2.61
N ALA A 30 -9.14 -6.01 -1.96
CA ALA A 30 -9.73 -7.29 -2.39
C ALA A 30 -10.27 -7.23 -3.83
N LEU A 31 -10.84 -6.09 -4.24
CA LEU A 31 -11.34 -5.89 -5.60
C LEU A 31 -10.19 -5.81 -6.62
N CYS A 32 -9.11 -5.13 -6.27
CA CYS A 32 -7.96 -5.00 -7.16
C CYS A 32 -7.24 -6.35 -7.35
N GLN A 33 -7.18 -7.18 -6.30
CA GLN A 33 -6.59 -8.52 -6.35
C GLN A 33 -7.32 -9.47 -7.29
N ALA A 34 -8.59 -9.22 -7.62
CA ALA A 34 -9.34 -10.05 -8.57
C ALA A 34 -8.68 -10.10 -9.96
N CYS A 35 -7.99 -9.02 -10.36
CA CYS A 35 -7.27 -8.97 -11.64
C CYS A 35 -5.74 -8.93 -11.45
N HIS A 36 -5.26 -8.17 -10.47
CA HIS A 36 -3.83 -7.96 -10.23
C HIS A 36 -3.20 -9.03 -9.33
N GLY A 37 -4.01 -9.95 -8.82
CA GLY A 37 -3.59 -11.07 -7.98
C GLY A 37 -3.31 -10.70 -6.52
N PRO A 38 -3.05 -11.71 -5.68
CA PRO A 38 -2.72 -11.51 -4.26
C PRO A 38 -1.56 -10.54 -4.10
N ALA A 39 -1.72 -9.54 -3.23
CA ALA A 39 -0.77 -8.45 -3.01
C ALA A 39 -0.35 -7.67 -4.30
N GLY A 40 -1.01 -7.89 -5.44
CA GLY A 40 -0.65 -7.27 -6.71
C GLY A 40 0.56 -7.90 -7.42
N ALA A 41 1.02 -9.08 -6.99
CA ALA A 41 2.28 -9.67 -7.45
C ALA A 41 2.13 -10.72 -8.56
N LYS A 42 0.97 -11.39 -8.65
CA LYS A 42 0.69 -12.45 -9.62
C LYS A 42 -0.67 -12.23 -10.30
N PRO A 43 -0.72 -11.39 -11.33
CA PRO A 43 -1.95 -11.11 -12.07
C PRO A 43 -2.56 -12.37 -12.68
N ILE A 44 -3.88 -12.36 -12.89
CA ILE A 44 -4.60 -13.53 -13.44
C ILE A 44 -4.34 -13.75 -14.93
N MET A 45 -3.85 -12.72 -15.62
CA MET A 45 -3.46 -12.73 -17.03
C MET A 45 -2.26 -11.82 -17.23
N ASP A 46 -1.36 -12.17 -18.15
CA ASP A 46 -0.10 -11.44 -18.40
C ASP A 46 -0.31 -9.99 -18.86
N VAL A 47 -1.47 -9.68 -19.42
CA VAL A 47 -1.84 -8.31 -19.85
C VAL A 47 -2.06 -7.37 -18.67
N TYR A 48 -2.35 -7.90 -17.47
CA TYR A 48 -2.57 -7.08 -16.29
C TYR A 48 -1.25 -6.76 -15.59
N PRO A 49 -0.98 -5.49 -15.26
CA PRO A 49 0.27 -5.10 -14.66
C PRO A 49 0.35 -5.56 -13.20
N LYS A 50 1.58 -5.82 -12.74
CA LYS A 50 1.89 -5.96 -11.31
C LYS A 50 1.78 -4.61 -10.60
N LEU A 51 1.33 -4.63 -9.36
CA LEU A 51 1.19 -3.44 -8.50
C LEU A 51 2.17 -3.43 -7.33
N ASN A 52 2.63 -4.60 -6.88
CA ASN A 52 3.53 -4.74 -5.75
C ASN A 52 4.84 -3.99 -5.98
N GLY A 53 5.33 -3.29 -4.94
CA GLY A 53 6.59 -2.55 -4.97
C GLY A 53 6.60 -1.35 -5.92
N GLN A 54 5.47 -1.00 -6.55
CA GLN A 54 5.40 0.15 -7.44
C GLN A 54 5.49 1.45 -6.64
N ASN A 55 6.06 2.50 -7.24
CA ASN A 55 6.15 3.80 -6.59
C ASN A 55 4.75 4.33 -6.20
N LYS A 56 4.57 4.70 -4.93
CA LYS A 56 3.31 5.21 -4.41
C LYS A 56 2.80 6.41 -5.20
N ALA A 57 3.63 7.41 -5.48
CA ALA A 57 3.21 8.62 -6.19
C ALA A 57 2.78 8.31 -7.63
N TYR A 58 3.44 7.33 -8.27
CA TYR A 58 3.02 6.82 -9.57
C TYR A 58 1.64 6.16 -9.50
N LEU A 59 1.39 5.29 -8.50
CA LEU A 59 0.09 4.66 -8.31
C LEU A 59 -1.04 5.68 -8.05
N VAL A 60 -0.77 6.71 -7.24
CA VAL A 60 -1.73 7.80 -7.02
C VAL A 60 -2.05 8.51 -8.34
N THR A 61 -1.01 8.88 -9.08
CA THR A 61 -1.14 9.63 -10.34
C THR A 61 -1.93 8.82 -11.37
N ILE A 62 -1.59 7.54 -11.55
CA ILE A 62 -2.21 6.71 -12.56
C ILE A 62 -3.68 6.39 -12.22
N LEU A 63 -4.00 6.13 -10.95
CA LEU A 63 -5.38 5.91 -10.51
C LEU A 63 -6.23 7.18 -10.70
N LYS A 64 -5.68 8.36 -10.38
CA LYS A 64 -6.36 9.64 -10.64
C LYS A 64 -6.57 9.88 -12.14
N SER A 65 -5.58 9.57 -12.98
CA SER A 65 -5.69 9.69 -14.44
C SER A 65 -6.74 8.75 -15.05
N TYR A 66 -6.90 7.54 -14.51
CA TYR A 66 -7.97 6.63 -14.90
C TYR A 66 -9.33 7.13 -14.43
N ARG A 67 -9.43 7.67 -13.22
CA ARG A 67 -10.67 8.21 -12.65
C ARG A 67 -11.17 9.44 -13.40
N SER A 68 -10.27 10.35 -13.78
CA SER A 68 -10.58 11.55 -14.58
C SER A 68 -10.83 11.23 -16.06
N GLY A 69 -10.36 10.08 -16.54
CA GLY A 69 -10.42 9.70 -17.95
C GLY A 69 -9.30 10.30 -18.82
N GLU A 70 -8.34 11.01 -18.20
CA GLU A 70 -7.15 11.53 -18.89
C GLU A 70 -6.32 10.39 -19.50
N ARG A 71 -6.19 9.27 -18.78
CA ARG A 71 -5.57 8.06 -19.30
C ARG A 71 -6.59 7.23 -20.07
N SER A 72 -6.35 7.10 -21.37
CA SER A 72 -7.29 6.50 -22.32
C SER A 72 -6.59 5.54 -23.29
N GLY A 73 -7.37 4.86 -24.15
CA GLY A 73 -6.89 3.91 -25.16
C GLY A 73 -6.60 2.50 -24.63
N GLY A 74 -6.53 1.54 -25.55
CA GLY A 74 -6.27 0.13 -25.21
C GLY A 74 -7.24 -0.43 -24.17
N GLN A 75 -6.70 -1.07 -23.13
CA GLN A 75 -7.46 -1.66 -22.02
C GLN A 75 -7.76 -0.66 -20.87
N SER A 76 -7.53 0.64 -21.08
CA SER A 76 -7.73 1.67 -20.05
C SER A 76 -9.18 1.74 -19.57
N ALA A 77 -10.16 1.44 -20.43
CA ALA A 77 -11.58 1.48 -20.07
C ALA A 77 -11.91 0.56 -18.88
N VAL A 78 -11.25 -0.60 -18.78
CA VAL A 78 -11.41 -1.54 -17.67
C VAL A 78 -10.99 -0.88 -16.35
N MET A 79 -9.81 -0.28 -16.31
CA MET A 79 -9.31 0.40 -15.10
C MET A 79 -10.01 1.72 -14.81
N THR A 80 -10.46 2.46 -15.82
CA THR A 80 -11.30 3.66 -15.64
C THR A 80 -12.61 3.32 -14.92
N ALA A 81 -13.27 2.22 -15.27
CA ALA A 81 -14.48 1.78 -14.56
C ALA A 81 -14.22 1.49 -13.08
N GLN A 82 -13.08 0.87 -12.75
CA GLN A 82 -12.68 0.61 -11.36
C GLN A 82 -12.31 1.89 -10.62
N ALA A 83 -11.49 2.75 -11.23
CA ALA A 83 -10.99 3.98 -10.63
C ALA A 83 -12.11 5.00 -10.33
N LYS A 84 -13.20 4.99 -11.11
CA LYS A 84 -14.40 5.82 -10.86
C LYS A 84 -15.10 5.53 -9.54
N MET A 85 -14.89 4.35 -8.94
CA MET A 85 -15.48 3.97 -7.65
C MET A 85 -14.60 4.30 -6.44
N LEU A 86 -13.44 4.94 -6.65
CA LEU A 86 -12.46 5.25 -5.61
C LEU A 86 -12.56 6.72 -5.19
N THR A 87 -12.60 6.96 -3.88
CA THR A 87 -12.36 8.30 -3.31
C THR A 87 -10.86 8.62 -3.33
N ASP A 88 -10.49 9.85 -2.99
CA ASP A 88 -9.07 10.20 -2.84
C ASP A 88 -8.39 9.42 -1.72
N GLU A 89 -9.10 9.17 -0.62
CA GLU A 89 -8.62 8.36 0.50
C GLU A 89 -8.38 6.90 0.07
N ASP A 90 -9.27 6.33 -0.74
CA ASP A 90 -9.07 4.98 -1.28
C ASP A 90 -7.81 4.90 -2.16
N ILE A 91 -7.63 5.89 -3.05
CA ILE A 91 -6.46 5.94 -3.94
C ILE A 91 -5.18 6.01 -3.11
N GLU A 92 -5.15 6.86 -2.08
CA GLU A 92 -3.99 7.03 -1.22
C GLU A 92 -3.68 5.75 -0.42
N ALA A 93 -4.71 5.12 0.15
CA ALA A 93 -4.58 3.89 0.92
C ALA A 93 -4.12 2.72 0.05
N LEU A 94 -4.74 2.52 -1.12
CA LEU A 94 -4.37 1.47 -2.07
C LEU A 94 -2.93 1.67 -2.59
N SER A 95 -2.58 2.90 -2.94
CA SER A 95 -1.24 3.23 -3.45
C SER A 95 -0.17 3.01 -2.39
N SER A 96 -0.44 3.36 -1.14
CA SER A 96 0.47 3.10 -0.02
C SER A 96 0.64 1.59 0.22
N TYR A 97 -0.49 0.86 0.23
CA TYR A 97 -0.49 -0.58 0.44
C TYR A 97 0.30 -1.33 -0.63
N TYR A 98 0.05 -1.07 -1.92
CA TYR A 98 0.73 -1.77 -3.01
C TYR A 98 2.21 -1.40 -3.12
N ALA A 99 2.57 -0.15 -2.82
CA ALA A 99 3.96 0.28 -2.78
C ALA A 99 4.77 -0.42 -1.68
N SER A 100 4.13 -0.86 -0.59
CA SER A 100 4.79 -1.57 0.50
C SER A 100 4.84 -3.10 0.33
N GLN A 101 4.26 -3.65 -0.74
CA GLN A 101 4.29 -5.09 -0.99
C GLN A 101 5.63 -5.49 -1.63
N PRO A 102 6.18 -6.68 -1.28
CA PRO A 102 7.42 -7.19 -1.84
C PRO A 102 7.26 -7.63 -3.30
#